data_AF-A0A7V3SL81-F1
#
_entry.id   AF-A0A7V3SL81-F1
#
_cell.length_a   1.000
_cell.length_b   1.000
_cell.length_c   1.000
_cell.angle_alpha   90.00
_cell.angle_beta   90.00
_cell.angle_gamma   90.00
#
_symmetry.space_group_name_H-M   'P 1'
#
loop_
_entity.id
_entity.type
_entity.pdbx_description
1 polymer ?
#
loop_
_entity_poly.entity_id
_entity_poly.type
_entity_poly.pdbx_seq_one_letter_code
_entity_poly.pdbx_strand_id
1 'polypeptide(L)'
;MEQALHDRYRLFWLAVGVYLLYRVGAPLVTFLGDGFLQVALSTLVFMALATWVVLRAAALLLRPIVALAWMAVLLVLFGAARLSPAFVPALRQSPVVLEVVLGISDTLMVLAASMLGLAVSHIIREPNILAPAALFAALADFAVVSLWIPRVMEVAPQALSTVAVHVPQVGAKPTPTGLRPIGIIGPADFVFLAFYFACVWRFGMAARATYIWMVIALAGYMFFQNVVGSLTPRFMDAVDMLPGLVPMAVVLLIVNRKYFRFSREEKRAMAVVALLVVGIIAFAFWALRG
;
A
#
# COMPACT_ATOMS: atom_id res chain seq x y z
N MET A 1 27.73 -7.11 -14.97
CA MET A 1 26.32 -6.65 -15.08
C MET A 1 25.34 -7.77 -14.74
N GLU A 2 25.57 -9.01 -15.20
CA GLU A 2 24.70 -10.17 -14.91
C GLU A 2 24.62 -10.55 -13.42
N GLN A 3 25.75 -10.55 -12.69
CA GLN A 3 25.75 -10.84 -11.25
C GLN A 3 24.87 -9.87 -10.45
N ALA A 4 24.94 -8.57 -10.76
CA ALA A 4 24.11 -7.56 -10.11
C ALA A 4 22.61 -7.70 -10.42
N LEU A 5 22.25 -8.26 -11.58
CA LEU A 5 20.86 -8.55 -11.94
C LEU A 5 20.36 -9.78 -11.17
N HIS A 6 21.17 -10.84 -11.13
CA HIS A 6 20.86 -12.07 -10.41
C HIS A 6 20.62 -11.82 -8.91
N ASP A 7 21.45 -10.97 -8.29
CA ASP A 7 21.30 -10.60 -6.89
C ASP A 7 20.00 -9.83 -6.63
N ARG A 8 19.54 -9.00 -7.58
CA ARG A 8 18.26 -8.30 -7.46
C ARG A 8 17.08 -9.27 -7.49
N TYR A 9 17.09 -10.23 -8.41
CA TYR A 9 16.05 -11.25 -8.47
C TYR A 9 16.04 -12.14 -7.21
N ARG A 10 17.22 -12.56 -6.73
CA ARG A 10 17.34 -13.32 -5.48
C ARG A 10 16.76 -12.56 -4.29
N LEU A 11 17.12 -11.30 -4.13
CA LEU A 11 16.62 -10.46 -3.03
C LEU A 11 15.12 -10.17 -3.15
N PHE A 12 14.61 -10.04 -4.38
CA PHE A 12 13.18 -9.91 -4.63
C PHE A 12 12.41 -11.15 -4.20
N TRP A 13 12.82 -12.34 -4.67
CA TRP A 13 12.17 -13.59 -4.28
C TRP A 13 12.30 -13.89 -2.79
N LEU A 14 13.44 -13.54 -2.18
CA LEU A 14 13.60 -13.62 -0.73
C LEU A 14 12.59 -12.72 0.00
N ALA A 15 12.41 -11.47 -0.45
CA ALA A 15 11.43 -10.55 0.15
C ALA A 15 9.99 -11.09 0.02
N VAL A 16 9.63 -11.61 -1.16
CA VAL A 16 8.32 -12.24 -1.40
C VAL A 16 8.12 -13.46 -0.49
N GLY A 17 9.12 -14.33 -0.40
CA GLY A 17 9.07 -15.53 0.43
C GLY A 17 8.90 -15.19 1.91
N VAL A 18 9.70 -14.25 2.45
CA VAL A 18 9.59 -13.82 3.86
C VAL A 18 8.25 -13.14 4.13
N TYR A 19 7.77 -12.29 3.22
CA TYR A 19 6.46 -11.65 3.34
C TYR A 19 5.33 -12.68 3.34
N LEU A 20 5.34 -13.65 2.43
CA LEU A 20 4.32 -14.70 2.35
C LEU A 20 4.34 -15.58 3.61
N LEU A 21 5.54 -15.99 4.05
CA LEU A 21 5.71 -16.76 5.29
C LEU A 21 5.17 -16.00 6.50
N TYR A 22 5.43 -14.70 6.60
CA TYR A 22 4.86 -13.87 7.65
C TYR A 22 3.34 -13.74 7.51
N ARG A 23 2.82 -13.50 6.30
CA ARG A 23 1.38 -13.29 6.05
C ARG A 23 0.55 -14.51 6.41
N VAL A 24 1.07 -15.71 6.13
CA VAL A 24 0.44 -17.00 6.45
C VAL A 24 0.72 -17.42 7.89
N GLY A 25 1.93 -17.21 8.37
CA GLY A 25 2.37 -17.68 9.68
C GLY A 25 1.90 -16.80 10.84
N ALA A 26 1.88 -15.47 10.67
CA ALA A 26 1.52 -14.53 11.74
C ALA A 26 0.14 -14.84 12.36
N PRO A 27 -0.92 -15.09 11.58
CA PRO A 27 -2.21 -15.46 12.14
C PRO A 27 -2.24 -16.80 12.88
N LEU A 28 -1.34 -17.74 12.55
CA LEU A 28 -1.26 -19.06 13.17
C LEU A 28 -0.52 -19.07 14.51
N VAL A 29 0.26 -18.02 14.80
CA VAL A 29 0.99 -17.88 16.06
C VAL A 29 0.09 -17.25 17.11
N THR A 30 -0.27 -18.03 18.13
CA THR A 30 -1.13 -17.63 19.25
C THR A 30 -0.35 -17.11 20.47
N PHE A 31 0.98 -17.02 20.39
CA PHE A 31 1.88 -16.94 21.55
C PHE A 31 2.07 -15.55 22.17
N LEU A 32 1.45 -14.52 21.62
CA LEU A 32 1.42 -13.19 22.21
C LEU A 32 -0.06 -12.91 22.47
N GLY A 33 -0.45 -12.70 23.73
CA GLY A 33 -1.85 -12.42 24.09
C GLY A 33 -2.30 -11.05 23.59
N ASP A 34 -3.61 -10.79 23.49
CA ASP A 34 -4.35 -9.67 22.83
C ASP A 34 -3.96 -8.20 23.21
N GLY A 35 -2.71 -7.94 23.54
CA GLY A 35 -2.18 -6.66 23.96
C GLY A 35 -1.89 -5.73 22.79
N PHE A 36 -2.12 -4.46 23.05
CA PHE A 36 -1.82 -3.34 22.17
C PHE A 36 -0.42 -3.41 21.52
N LEU A 37 0.61 -3.82 22.28
CA LEU A 37 1.99 -3.94 21.78
C LEU A 37 2.15 -4.97 20.66
N GLN A 38 1.41 -6.08 20.71
CA GLN A 38 1.46 -7.10 19.66
C GLN A 38 0.83 -6.60 18.36
N VAL A 39 -0.32 -5.91 18.45
CA VAL A 39 -0.98 -5.29 17.30
C VAL A 39 -0.06 -4.25 16.66
N ALA A 40 0.58 -3.40 17.46
CA ALA A 40 1.53 -2.41 16.96
C ALA A 40 2.76 -3.07 16.30
N LEU A 41 3.35 -4.08 16.94
CA LEU A 41 4.52 -4.77 16.42
C LEU A 41 4.21 -5.56 15.15
N SER A 42 3.08 -6.27 15.11
CA SER A 42 2.64 -7.01 13.93
C SER A 42 2.35 -6.08 12.75
N THR A 43 1.69 -4.95 12.99
CA THR A 43 1.48 -3.91 11.98
C THR A 43 2.82 -3.36 11.48
N LEU A 44 3.77 -3.06 12.36
CA LEU A 44 5.09 -2.56 11.97
C LEU A 44 5.86 -3.59 11.12
N VAL A 45 5.88 -4.85 11.54
CA VAL A 45 6.56 -5.93 10.80
C VAL A 45 5.89 -6.15 9.45
N PHE A 46 4.55 -6.17 9.41
CA PHE A 46 3.80 -6.25 8.17
C PHE A 46 4.14 -5.11 7.22
N MET A 47 4.10 -3.86 7.70
CA MET A 47 4.43 -2.68 6.89
C MET A 47 5.88 -2.73 6.39
N ALA A 48 6.82 -3.13 7.24
CA ALA A 48 8.21 -3.30 6.85
C ALA A 48 8.35 -4.32 5.72
N LEU A 49 7.77 -5.52 5.88
CA LEU A 49 7.87 -6.59 4.88
C LEU A 49 7.13 -6.25 3.58
N ALA A 50 5.90 -5.72 3.66
CA ALA A 50 5.13 -5.32 2.50
C ALA A 50 5.85 -4.22 1.70
N THR A 51 6.31 -3.17 2.39
CA THR A 51 7.10 -2.09 1.78
C THR A 51 8.41 -2.62 1.21
N TRP A 52 9.02 -3.63 1.83
CA TRP A 52 10.26 -4.23 1.35
C TRP A 52 10.04 -5.01 0.06
N VAL A 53 8.97 -5.80 -0.05
CA VAL A 53 8.56 -6.45 -1.30
C VAL A 53 8.39 -5.42 -2.41
N VAL A 54 7.67 -4.34 -2.14
CA VAL A 54 7.41 -3.28 -3.12
C VAL A 54 8.70 -2.58 -3.54
N LEU A 55 9.59 -2.25 -2.60
CA LEU A 55 10.90 -1.67 -2.88
C LEU A 55 11.74 -2.58 -3.79
N ARG A 56 11.72 -3.89 -3.53
CA ARG A 56 12.48 -4.87 -4.34
C ARG A 56 11.85 -5.08 -5.71
N ALA A 57 10.53 -5.11 -5.81
CA ALA A 57 9.81 -5.14 -7.08
C ALA A 57 10.19 -3.92 -7.95
N ALA A 58 10.20 -2.73 -7.36
CA ALA A 58 10.60 -1.49 -8.02
C ALA A 58 12.06 -1.49 -8.52
N ALA A 59 12.94 -2.26 -7.87
CA ALA A 59 14.36 -2.37 -8.24
C ALA A 59 14.63 -3.28 -9.45
N LEU A 60 13.63 -4.02 -9.94
CA LEU A 60 13.77 -4.94 -11.08
C LEU A 60 13.97 -4.22 -12.43
N LEU A 61 13.70 -2.90 -12.50
CA LEU A 61 13.89 -2.06 -13.70
C LEU A 61 13.32 -2.70 -14.99
N LEU A 62 12.14 -3.32 -14.88
CA LEU A 62 11.47 -3.92 -16.02
C LEU A 62 10.98 -2.84 -17.00
N ARG A 63 10.96 -3.19 -18.29
CA ARG A 63 10.32 -2.35 -19.31
C ARG A 63 8.82 -2.23 -19.00
N PRO A 64 8.16 -1.09 -19.29
CA PRO A 64 6.74 -0.88 -18.97
C PRO A 64 5.82 -1.99 -19.47
N ILE A 65 6.01 -2.43 -20.72
CA ILE A 65 5.18 -3.48 -21.32
C ILE A 65 5.37 -4.84 -20.63
N VAL A 66 6.58 -5.15 -20.17
CA VAL A 66 6.88 -6.37 -19.44
C VAL A 66 6.27 -6.31 -18.04
N ALA A 67 6.35 -5.15 -17.38
CA ALA A 67 5.68 -4.94 -16.10
C ALA A 67 4.15 -5.08 -16.22
N LEU A 68 3.54 -4.50 -17.26
CA LEU A 68 2.10 -4.65 -17.51
C LEU A 68 1.70 -6.09 -17.85
N ALA A 69 2.51 -6.82 -18.61
CA ALA A 69 2.27 -8.24 -18.87
C ALA A 69 2.30 -9.06 -17.57
N TRP A 70 3.31 -8.84 -16.72
CA TRP A 70 3.37 -9.49 -15.41
C TRP A 70 2.21 -9.09 -14.50
N MET A 71 1.80 -7.82 -14.50
CA MET A 71 0.62 -7.35 -13.78
C MET A 71 -0.62 -8.15 -14.21
N ALA A 72 -0.86 -8.29 -15.52
CA ALA A 72 -2.02 -9.03 -16.03
C ALA A 72 -1.98 -10.51 -15.59
N VAL A 73 -0.83 -11.18 -15.69
CA VAL A 73 -0.65 -12.56 -15.23
C VAL A 73 -0.94 -12.68 -13.73
N LEU A 74 -0.39 -11.77 -12.92
CA LEU A 74 -0.58 -11.75 -11.47
C LEU A 74 -2.04 -11.48 -11.08
N LEU A 75 -2.76 -10.63 -11.81
CA LEU A 75 -4.19 -10.38 -11.58
C LEU A 75 -5.06 -11.59 -11.93
N VAL A 76 -4.73 -12.32 -13.00
CA VAL A 76 -5.42 -13.58 -13.34
C VAL A 76 -5.19 -14.62 -12.24
N LEU A 77 -3.94 -14.77 -11.79
CA LEU A 77 -3.60 -15.68 -10.69
C LEU A 77 -4.27 -15.26 -9.37
N PHE A 78 -4.32 -13.95 -9.08
CA PHE A 78 -5.05 -13.40 -7.94
C PHE A 78 -6.52 -13.80 -7.99
N GLY A 79 -7.19 -13.55 -9.13
CA GLY A 79 -8.60 -13.92 -9.31
C GLY A 79 -8.83 -15.42 -9.13
N ALA A 80 -7.97 -16.24 -9.73
CA ALA A 80 -8.04 -17.70 -9.59
C ALA A 80 -7.87 -18.15 -8.13
N ALA A 81 -6.87 -17.62 -7.42
CA ALA A 81 -6.63 -17.92 -6.01
C ALA A 81 -7.80 -17.45 -5.12
N ARG A 82 -8.26 -16.21 -5.29
CA ARG A 82 -9.33 -15.61 -4.48
C ARG A 82 -10.67 -16.33 -4.67
N LEU A 83 -10.97 -16.78 -5.89
CA LEU A 83 -12.21 -17.48 -6.22
C LEU A 83 -12.14 -18.99 -5.94
N SER A 84 -10.95 -19.56 -5.80
CA SER A 84 -10.77 -21.00 -5.57
C SER A 84 -11.60 -21.58 -4.41
N PRO A 85 -11.81 -20.90 -3.26
CA PRO A 85 -12.64 -21.47 -2.18
C PRO A 85 -14.12 -21.56 -2.54
N ALA A 86 -14.60 -20.87 -3.58
CA ALA A 86 -15.96 -21.00 -4.10
C ALA A 86 -16.14 -22.26 -4.95
N PHE A 87 -15.10 -22.66 -5.67
CA PHE A 87 -15.13 -23.82 -6.57
C PHE A 87 -14.62 -25.12 -5.90
N VAL A 88 -13.82 -25.01 -4.84
CA VAL A 88 -13.28 -26.14 -4.09
C VAL A 88 -13.70 -26.04 -2.63
N PRO A 89 -14.91 -26.55 -2.26
CA PRO A 89 -15.45 -26.44 -0.91
C PRO A 89 -14.54 -27.04 0.18
N ALA A 90 -13.70 -28.02 -0.16
CA ALA A 90 -12.71 -28.61 0.74
C ALA A 90 -11.73 -27.55 1.31
N LEU A 91 -11.45 -26.46 0.58
CA LEU A 91 -10.60 -25.37 1.08
C LEU A 91 -11.24 -24.63 2.25
N ARG A 92 -12.58 -24.59 2.33
CA ARG A 92 -13.30 -23.93 3.44
C ARG A 92 -13.35 -24.78 4.71
N GLN A 93 -13.07 -26.08 4.60
CA GLN A 93 -13.15 -27.01 5.74
C GLN A 93 -11.93 -26.87 6.68
N SER A 94 -10.81 -26.38 6.18
CA SER A 94 -9.61 -26.13 6.97
C SER A 94 -9.30 -24.63 7.03
N PRO A 95 -9.39 -23.99 8.22
CA PRO A 95 -9.09 -22.57 8.35
C PRO A 95 -7.63 -22.26 7.98
N VAL A 96 -6.70 -23.19 8.22
CA VAL A 96 -5.29 -23.02 7.85
C VAL A 96 -5.11 -23.00 6.34
N VAL A 97 -5.76 -23.93 5.62
CA VAL A 97 -5.68 -23.99 4.15
C VAL A 97 -6.31 -22.76 3.52
N LEU A 98 -7.46 -22.31 4.06
CA LEU A 98 -8.09 -21.08 3.62
C LEU A 98 -7.14 -19.88 3.78
N GLU A 99 -6.50 -19.73 4.93
CA GLU A 99 -5.55 -18.64 5.17
C GLU A 99 -4.32 -18.67 4.28
N VAL A 100 -3.81 -19.86 3.96
CA VAL A 100 -2.72 -20.01 2.96
C VAL A 100 -3.17 -19.46 1.61
N VAL A 101 -4.36 -19.84 1.14
CA VAL A 101 -4.92 -19.37 -0.13
C VAL A 101 -5.13 -17.86 -0.12
N LEU A 102 -5.69 -17.30 0.96
CA LEU A 102 -5.89 -15.85 1.09
C LEU A 102 -4.55 -15.10 1.18
N GLY A 103 -3.56 -15.62 1.90
CA GLY A 103 -2.22 -15.03 1.99
C GLY A 103 -1.47 -15.03 0.65
N ILE A 104 -1.61 -16.10 -0.15
CA ILE A 104 -1.10 -16.15 -1.53
C ILE A 104 -1.82 -15.11 -2.38
N SER A 105 -3.15 -15.04 -2.31
CA SER A 105 -3.95 -14.06 -3.04
C SER A 105 -3.53 -12.62 -2.72
N ASP A 106 -3.42 -12.27 -1.44
CA ASP A 106 -2.98 -10.95 -0.99
C ASP A 106 -1.58 -10.62 -1.53
N THR A 107 -0.65 -11.59 -1.51
CA THR A 107 0.70 -11.42 -2.05
C THR A 107 0.68 -11.16 -3.56
N LEU A 108 -0.16 -11.88 -4.31
CA LEU A 108 -0.34 -11.67 -5.75
C LEU A 108 -0.88 -10.28 -6.07
N MET A 109 -1.82 -9.78 -5.26
CA MET A 109 -2.34 -8.41 -5.39
C MET A 109 -1.24 -7.36 -5.15
N VAL A 110 -0.44 -7.51 -4.09
CA VAL A 110 0.69 -6.60 -3.80
C VAL A 110 1.68 -6.59 -4.96
N LEU A 111 2.00 -7.76 -5.53
CA LEU A 111 2.90 -7.87 -6.68
C LEU A 111 2.29 -7.24 -7.94
N ALA A 112 1.00 -7.49 -8.23
CA ALA A 112 0.31 -6.90 -9.37
C ALA A 112 0.29 -5.37 -9.29
N ALA A 113 -0.11 -4.83 -8.13
CA ALA A 113 -0.08 -3.40 -7.85
C ALA A 113 1.34 -2.82 -8.00
N SER A 114 2.36 -3.57 -7.54
CA SER A 114 3.75 -3.15 -7.68
C SER A 114 4.21 -3.04 -9.14
N MET A 115 3.79 -3.99 -9.97
CA MET A 115 4.09 -3.97 -11.41
C MET A 115 3.42 -2.80 -12.12
N LEU A 116 2.17 -2.46 -11.74
CA LEU A 116 1.50 -1.28 -12.26
C LEU A 116 2.24 0.00 -11.89
N GLY A 117 2.59 0.17 -10.61
CA GLY A 117 3.34 1.34 -10.15
C GLY A 117 4.69 1.49 -10.84
N LEU A 118 5.40 0.38 -11.05
CA LEU A 118 6.64 0.35 -11.83
C LEU A 118 6.41 0.81 -13.28
N ALA A 119 5.36 0.34 -13.95
CA ALA A 119 5.03 0.75 -15.31
C ALA A 119 4.69 2.26 -15.37
N VAL A 120 3.83 2.74 -14.48
CA VAL A 120 3.43 4.15 -14.39
C VAL A 120 4.63 5.05 -14.10
N SER A 121 5.61 4.59 -13.33
CA SER A 121 6.80 5.39 -13.02
C SER A 121 7.50 5.91 -14.28
N HIS A 122 7.48 5.14 -15.38
CA HIS A 122 8.15 5.48 -16.64
C HIS A 122 7.58 6.72 -17.34
N ILE A 123 6.35 7.14 -16.98
CA ILE A 123 5.76 8.40 -17.42
C ILE A 123 6.56 9.59 -16.88
N ILE A 124 7.10 9.45 -15.66
CA ILE A 124 7.92 10.48 -15.03
C ILE A 124 9.33 10.41 -15.61
N ARG A 125 9.69 11.49 -16.31
CA ARG A 125 11.00 11.64 -16.96
C ARG A 125 12.03 12.32 -16.08
N GLU A 126 11.57 13.17 -15.16
CA GLU A 126 12.46 14.01 -14.36
C GLU A 126 12.08 14.00 -12.87
N PRO A 127 13.08 14.09 -11.96
CA PRO A 127 12.87 14.19 -10.52
C PRO A 127 11.89 15.30 -10.13
N ASN A 128 11.97 16.47 -10.76
CA ASN A 128 11.19 17.63 -10.38
C ASN A 128 9.68 17.43 -10.63
N ILE A 129 9.29 16.59 -11.59
CA ILE A 129 7.88 16.26 -11.89
C ILE A 129 7.27 15.35 -10.82
N LEU A 130 8.10 14.61 -10.07
CA LEU A 130 7.63 13.71 -9.02
C LEU A 130 6.92 14.45 -7.89
N ALA A 131 7.33 15.67 -7.57
CA ALA A 131 6.73 16.45 -6.51
C ALA A 131 5.28 16.90 -6.80
N PRO A 132 4.99 17.54 -7.95
CA PRO A 132 3.61 17.83 -8.31
C PRO A 132 2.80 16.54 -8.51
N ALA A 133 3.39 15.50 -9.11
CA ALA A 133 2.71 14.22 -9.29
C ALA A 133 2.29 13.58 -7.95
N ALA A 134 3.15 13.61 -6.93
CA ALA A 134 2.83 13.09 -5.60
C ALA A 134 1.70 13.87 -4.90
N LEU A 135 1.66 15.19 -5.12
CA LEU A 135 0.61 16.05 -4.60
C LEU A 135 -0.75 15.81 -5.28
N PHE A 136 -0.74 15.65 -6.62
CA PHE A 136 -1.95 15.25 -7.37
C PHE A 136 -2.41 13.83 -7.02
N ALA A 137 -1.49 12.90 -6.78
CA ALA A 137 -1.83 11.56 -6.33
C ALA A 137 -2.57 11.58 -4.98
N ALA A 138 -2.09 12.38 -4.03
CA ALA A 138 -2.76 12.54 -2.74
C ALA A 138 -4.17 13.15 -2.88
N LEU A 139 -4.37 14.09 -3.80
CA LEU A 139 -5.70 14.62 -4.14
C LEU A 139 -6.62 13.56 -4.74
N ALA A 140 -6.11 12.81 -5.72
CA ALA A 140 -6.88 11.78 -6.39
C ALA A 140 -7.32 10.71 -5.39
N ASP A 141 -6.43 10.33 -4.48
CA ASP A 141 -6.74 9.41 -3.38
C ASP A 141 -7.84 9.97 -2.48
N PHE A 142 -7.70 11.23 -2.05
CA PHE A 142 -8.72 11.90 -1.26
C PHE A 142 -10.08 11.92 -1.96
N ALA A 143 -10.11 12.23 -3.25
CA ALA A 143 -11.35 12.23 -4.02
C ALA A 143 -11.96 10.82 -4.13
N VAL A 144 -11.15 9.78 -4.37
CA VAL A 144 -11.63 8.39 -4.45
C VAL A 144 -12.17 7.94 -3.09
N VAL A 145 -11.41 8.14 -2.02
CA VAL A 145 -11.80 7.74 -0.66
C VAL A 145 -13.03 8.52 -0.20
N SER A 146 -13.08 9.83 -0.46
CA SER A 146 -14.14 10.69 0.09
C SER A 146 -15.42 10.71 -0.72
N LEU A 147 -15.34 10.59 -2.05
CA LEU A 147 -16.51 10.76 -2.93
C LEU A 147 -16.98 9.45 -3.56
N TRP A 148 -16.06 8.50 -3.79
CA TRP A 148 -16.37 7.29 -4.55
C TRP A 148 -16.62 6.07 -3.67
N ILE A 149 -15.82 5.86 -2.62
CA ILE A 149 -16.01 4.73 -1.69
C ILE A 149 -17.41 4.73 -1.04
N PRO A 150 -17.95 5.84 -0.51
CA PRO A 150 -19.30 5.84 0.07
C PRO A 150 -20.38 5.42 -0.94
N ARG A 151 -20.30 5.92 -2.18
CA ARG A 151 -21.25 5.56 -3.26
C ARG A 151 -21.14 4.10 -3.67
N VAL A 152 -19.93 3.54 -3.71
CA VAL A 152 -19.72 2.12 -4.00
C VAL A 152 -20.20 1.25 -2.83
N MET A 153 -20.05 1.70 -1.59
CA MET A 153 -20.58 0.99 -0.42
C MET A 153 -22.12 0.97 -0.39
N GLU A 154 -22.78 2.00 -0.92
CA GLU A 154 -24.24 2.02 -1.10
C GLU A 154 -24.72 1.03 -2.18
N VAL A 155 -23.95 0.87 -3.26
CA VAL A 155 -24.36 0.07 -4.44
C VAL A 155 -23.87 -1.38 -4.38
N ALA A 156 -22.67 -1.63 -3.87
CA ALA A 156 -22.00 -2.92 -3.90
C ALA A 156 -21.02 -3.10 -2.71
N PRO A 157 -21.53 -3.27 -1.47
CA PRO A 157 -20.71 -3.33 -0.25
C PRO A 157 -19.71 -4.50 -0.23
N GLN A 158 -19.95 -5.55 -1.01
CA GLN A 158 -19.08 -6.74 -1.09
C GLN A 158 -17.87 -6.54 -2.03
N ALA A 159 -17.86 -5.51 -2.88
CA ALA A 159 -16.79 -5.31 -3.87
C ALA A 159 -15.46 -4.88 -3.22
N LEU A 160 -15.52 -4.06 -2.16
CA LEU A 160 -14.33 -3.50 -1.50
C LEU A 160 -13.53 -4.56 -0.71
N SER A 161 -14.18 -5.45 0.03
CA SER A 161 -13.52 -6.53 0.78
C SER A 161 -12.94 -7.63 -0.12
N THR A 162 -13.38 -7.69 -1.39
CA THR A 162 -12.92 -8.71 -2.33
C THR A 162 -11.57 -8.34 -2.95
N VAL A 163 -11.30 -7.04 -3.13
CA VAL A 163 -10.14 -6.53 -3.88
C VAL A 163 -9.01 -6.05 -2.96
N ALA A 164 -9.30 -5.76 -1.70
CA ALA A 164 -8.33 -5.19 -0.78
C ALA A 164 -7.41 -6.23 -0.13
N VAL A 165 -6.23 -5.78 0.30
CA VAL A 165 -5.22 -6.61 0.96
C VAL A 165 -5.43 -6.55 2.47
N HIS A 166 -5.44 -7.71 3.10
CA HIS A 166 -5.78 -7.84 4.51
C HIS A 166 -4.50 -7.81 5.36
N VAL A 167 -4.46 -6.93 6.37
CA VAL A 167 -3.37 -6.88 7.35
C VAL A 167 -3.55 -8.05 8.34
N PRO A 168 -2.61 -9.00 8.41
CA PRO A 168 -2.73 -10.15 9.29
C PRO A 168 -2.73 -9.73 10.75
N GLN A 169 -3.65 -10.28 11.54
CA GLN A 169 -3.60 -10.19 13.00
C GLN A 169 -2.86 -11.40 13.56
N VAL A 170 -1.83 -11.16 14.38
CA VAL A 170 -1.19 -12.25 15.12
C VAL A 170 -2.19 -12.78 16.15
N GLY A 171 -2.43 -14.09 16.15
CA GLY A 171 -3.38 -14.73 17.06
C GLY A 171 -4.86 -14.48 16.75
N ALA A 172 -5.20 -14.17 15.49
CA ALA A 172 -6.60 -13.95 15.12
C ALA A 172 -7.49 -15.16 15.44
N LYS A 173 -8.75 -14.89 15.81
CA LYS A 173 -9.76 -15.93 16.01
C LYS A 173 -10.30 -16.40 14.65
N PRO A 174 -10.59 -17.71 14.49
CA PRO A 174 -11.24 -18.23 13.29
C PRO A 174 -12.60 -17.58 13.05
N THR A 175 -12.87 -17.19 11.81
CA THR A 175 -14.19 -16.73 11.33
C THR A 175 -14.57 -17.50 10.06
N PRO A 176 -15.86 -17.51 9.66
CA PRO A 176 -16.30 -18.19 8.42
C PRO A 176 -15.63 -17.67 7.14
N THR A 177 -15.01 -16.49 7.20
CA THR A 177 -14.32 -15.82 6.09
C THR A 177 -12.79 -15.88 6.20
N GLY A 178 -12.24 -16.62 7.17
CA GLY A 178 -10.79 -16.67 7.47
C GLY A 178 -10.46 -16.13 8.86
N LEU A 179 -9.24 -15.66 9.06
CA LEU A 179 -8.75 -15.03 10.29
C LEU A 179 -9.00 -13.53 10.23
N ARG A 180 -9.56 -12.96 11.30
CA ARG A 180 -9.97 -11.54 11.31
C ARG A 180 -8.75 -10.62 11.10
N PRO A 181 -8.77 -9.74 10.08
CA PRO A 181 -7.69 -8.79 9.85
C PRO A 181 -7.77 -7.59 10.80
N ILE A 182 -6.61 -6.99 11.11
CA ILE A 182 -6.51 -5.76 11.93
C ILE A 182 -6.94 -4.54 11.11
N GLY A 183 -6.73 -4.59 9.79
CA GLY A 183 -7.01 -3.49 8.87
C GLY A 183 -6.98 -3.95 7.43
N ILE A 184 -7.40 -3.05 6.55
CA ILE A 184 -7.48 -3.27 5.11
C ILE A 184 -6.63 -2.20 4.43
N ILE A 185 -5.78 -2.61 3.50
CA ILE A 185 -4.97 -1.69 2.68
C ILE A 185 -5.44 -1.81 1.23
N GLY A 186 -5.64 -0.66 0.60
CA GLY A 186 -6.08 -0.62 -0.79
C GLY A 186 -4.97 -1.07 -1.74
N PRO A 187 -5.30 -1.71 -2.87
CA PRO A 187 -4.31 -2.00 -3.90
C PRO A 187 -3.63 -0.73 -4.44
N ALA A 188 -4.34 0.41 -4.42
CA ALA A 188 -3.83 1.71 -4.83
C ALA A 188 -2.59 2.11 -4.01
N ASP A 189 -2.58 1.90 -2.69
CA ASP A 189 -1.44 2.23 -1.84
C ASP A 189 -0.16 1.54 -2.32
N PHE A 190 -0.26 0.25 -2.68
CA PHE A 190 0.87 -0.50 -3.23
C PHE A 190 1.30 -0.02 -4.61
N VAL A 191 0.35 0.40 -5.47
CA VAL A 191 0.66 1.00 -6.78
C VAL A 191 1.51 2.26 -6.60
N PHE A 192 1.09 3.16 -5.71
CA PHE A 192 1.80 4.42 -5.50
C PHE A 192 3.11 4.24 -4.75
N LEU A 193 3.16 3.33 -3.77
CA LEU A 193 4.39 2.98 -3.09
C LEU A 193 5.43 2.43 -4.08
N ALA A 194 5.01 1.56 -5.00
CA ALA A 194 5.86 1.02 -6.04
C ALA A 194 6.29 2.10 -7.05
N PHE A 195 5.36 2.97 -7.45
CA PHE A 195 5.64 4.13 -8.29
C PHE A 195 6.71 5.03 -7.66
N TYR A 196 6.58 5.39 -6.39
CA TYR A 196 7.53 6.22 -5.67
C TYR A 196 8.90 5.54 -5.54
N PHE A 197 8.96 4.26 -5.15
CA PHE A 197 10.24 3.55 -5.09
C PHE A 197 10.88 3.37 -6.47
N ALA A 198 10.10 3.14 -7.51
CA ALA A 198 10.61 3.01 -8.88
C ALA A 198 11.21 4.34 -9.36
N CYS A 199 10.56 5.47 -9.07
CA CYS A 199 11.11 6.80 -9.33
C CYS A 199 12.39 7.05 -8.53
N VAL A 200 12.40 6.71 -7.23
CA VAL A 200 13.57 6.86 -6.36
C VAL A 200 14.76 6.04 -6.86
N TRP A 201 14.54 4.80 -7.32
CA TRP A 201 15.58 3.97 -7.92
C TRP A 201 16.07 4.51 -9.27
N ARG A 202 15.15 4.88 -10.16
CA ARG A 202 15.47 5.38 -11.50
C ARG A 202 16.22 6.70 -11.48
N PHE A 203 15.89 7.57 -10.53
CA PHE A 203 16.55 8.87 -10.35
C PHE A 203 17.75 8.83 -9.41
N GLY A 204 18.18 7.65 -8.95
CA GLY A 204 19.36 7.51 -8.08
C GLY A 204 19.22 8.22 -6.73
N MET A 205 17.99 8.32 -6.23
CA MET A 205 17.68 8.98 -4.96
C MET A 205 17.95 8.07 -3.76
N ALA A 206 17.65 8.53 -2.53
CA ALA A 206 18.00 7.84 -1.29
C ALA A 206 17.04 6.68 -0.95
N ALA A 207 17.01 5.61 -1.76
CA ALA A 207 16.10 4.47 -1.63
C ALA A 207 16.01 3.86 -0.22
N ARG A 208 17.16 3.61 0.42
CA ARG A 208 17.20 3.03 1.78
C ARG A 208 16.58 3.96 2.82
N ALA A 209 16.88 5.26 2.75
CA ALA A 209 16.31 6.23 3.67
C ALA A 209 14.80 6.38 3.43
N THR A 210 14.38 6.46 2.16
CA THR A 210 12.96 6.53 1.80
C THR A 210 12.22 5.30 2.34
N TYR A 211 12.77 4.09 2.18
CA TYR A 211 12.18 2.88 2.74
C TYR A 211 11.97 2.96 4.26
N ILE A 212 13.01 3.29 5.03
CA ILE A 212 12.93 3.35 6.50
C ILE A 212 11.86 4.35 6.95
N TRP A 213 11.89 5.56 6.38
CA TRP A 213 10.93 6.61 6.74
C TRP A 213 9.51 6.28 6.26
N MET A 214 9.36 5.57 5.15
CA MET A 214 8.04 5.13 4.67
C MET A 214 7.43 4.11 5.62
N VAL A 215 8.23 3.13 6.08
CA VAL A 215 7.79 2.16 7.09
C VAL A 215 7.38 2.86 8.39
N ILE A 216 8.19 3.80 8.87
CA ILE A 216 7.87 4.56 10.09
C ILE A 216 6.59 5.37 9.92
N ALA A 217 6.44 6.08 8.80
CA ALA A 217 5.27 6.91 8.56
C ALA A 217 3.98 6.08 8.38
N LEU A 218 4.02 5.00 7.61
CA LEU A 218 2.86 4.13 7.37
C LEU A 218 2.47 3.36 8.63
N ALA A 219 3.44 2.79 9.36
CA ALA A 219 3.16 2.12 10.63
C ALA A 219 2.66 3.10 11.69
N GLY A 220 3.28 4.29 11.79
CA GLY A 220 2.84 5.36 12.68
C GLY A 220 1.44 5.88 12.33
N TYR A 221 1.11 5.96 11.04
CA TYR A 221 -0.21 6.34 10.55
C TYR A 221 -1.27 5.32 10.93
N MET A 222 -1.05 4.03 10.64
CA MET A 222 -1.98 2.96 11.05
C MET A 222 -2.12 2.88 12.57
N PHE A 223 -1.02 3.07 13.31
CA PHE A 223 -1.06 3.13 14.76
C PHE A 223 -1.91 4.30 15.27
N PHE A 224 -1.71 5.50 14.70
CA PHE A 224 -2.50 6.67 15.01
C PHE A 224 -3.98 6.45 14.72
N GLN A 225 -4.34 5.88 13.57
CA GLN A 225 -5.72 5.50 13.24
C GLN A 225 -6.31 4.54 14.28
N ASN A 226 -5.60 3.48 14.64
CA ASN A 226 -6.07 2.50 15.62
C ASN A 226 -6.26 3.11 17.03
N VAL A 227 -5.33 3.96 17.48
CA VAL A 227 -5.39 4.59 18.81
C VAL A 227 -6.47 5.68 18.84
N VAL A 228 -6.46 6.60 17.90
CA VAL A 228 -7.40 7.73 17.88
C VAL A 228 -8.82 7.27 17.56
N GLY A 229 -8.98 6.28 16.68
CA GLY A 229 -10.26 5.64 16.41
C GLY A 229 -10.87 5.00 17.65
N SER A 230 -10.05 4.43 18.54
CA SER A 230 -10.52 3.87 19.81
C SER A 230 -10.96 4.93 20.84
N LEU A 231 -10.39 6.14 20.78
CA LEU A 231 -10.61 7.20 21.77
C LEU A 231 -11.74 8.15 21.42
N THR A 232 -12.03 8.34 20.12
CA THR A 232 -13.02 9.34 19.69
C THR A 232 -13.82 8.85 18.48
N PRO A 233 -14.98 8.20 18.69
CA PRO A 233 -15.82 7.69 17.59
C PRO A 233 -16.26 8.78 16.60
N ARG A 234 -16.44 10.02 17.07
CA ARG A 234 -16.80 11.18 16.21
C ARG A 234 -15.64 11.76 15.40
N PHE A 235 -14.39 11.40 15.73
CA PHE A 235 -13.21 11.82 14.96
C PHE A 235 -12.91 10.81 13.84
N MET A 236 -13.48 9.60 13.89
CA MET A 236 -13.37 8.58 12.83
C MET A 236 -13.97 9.04 11.51
N ASP A 237 -15.13 9.70 11.50
CA ASP A 237 -15.77 10.15 10.24
C ASP A 237 -14.87 11.11 9.44
N ALA A 238 -13.95 11.81 10.10
CA ALA A 238 -13.01 12.73 9.44
C ALA A 238 -11.60 12.13 9.20
N VAL A 239 -11.19 11.12 9.98
CA VAL A 239 -9.83 10.53 9.92
C VAL A 239 -9.79 9.23 9.12
N ASP A 240 -10.88 8.46 9.05
CA ASP A 240 -10.99 7.30 8.16
C ASP A 240 -10.93 7.71 6.68
N MET A 241 -11.18 8.99 6.40
CA MET A 241 -11.07 9.59 5.06
C MET A 241 -9.67 10.14 4.76
N LEU A 242 -8.73 10.12 5.71
CA LEU A 242 -7.38 10.58 5.43
C LEU A 242 -6.70 9.57 4.50
N PRO A 243 -6.23 9.99 3.32
CA PRO A 243 -5.69 9.05 2.35
C PRO A 243 -4.27 8.65 2.75
N GLY A 244 -3.96 7.34 2.72
CA GLY A 244 -2.63 6.81 2.99
C GLY A 244 -1.55 7.40 2.08
N LEU A 245 -1.96 7.99 0.95
CA LEU A 245 -1.07 8.67 0.01
C LEU A 245 -0.44 9.95 0.53
N VAL A 246 -1.10 10.66 1.43
CA VAL A 246 -0.56 11.90 2.01
C VAL A 246 0.75 11.65 2.76
N PRO A 247 0.81 10.75 3.78
CA PRO A 247 2.08 10.48 4.47
C PRO A 247 3.15 9.91 3.53
N MET A 248 2.77 9.12 2.52
CA MET A 248 3.72 8.60 1.54
C MET A 248 4.38 9.72 0.72
N ALA A 249 3.58 10.65 0.19
CA ALA A 249 4.06 11.80 -0.57
C ALA A 249 4.96 12.69 0.29
N VAL A 250 4.57 12.94 1.55
CA VAL A 250 5.37 13.74 2.49
C VAL A 250 6.74 13.13 2.74
N VAL A 251 6.81 11.82 3.02
CA VAL A 251 8.08 11.12 3.22
C VAL A 251 8.96 11.22 1.99
N LEU A 252 8.40 10.95 0.80
CA LEU A 252 9.13 11.01 -0.45
C LEU A 252 9.79 12.38 -0.65
N LEU A 253 9.01 13.45 -0.48
CA LEU A 253 9.43 14.83 -0.66
C LEU A 253 10.50 15.25 0.36
N ILE A 254 10.26 14.96 1.65
CA ILE A 254 11.15 15.39 2.72
C ILE A 254 12.48 14.65 2.65
N VAL A 255 12.47 13.32 2.53
CA VAL A 255 13.69 12.51 2.54
C VAL A 255 14.54 12.78 1.31
N ASN A 256 13.91 13.03 0.16
CA ASN A 256 14.61 13.28 -1.09
C ASN A 256 14.71 14.77 -1.46
N ARG A 257 14.46 15.68 -0.52
CA ARG A 257 14.46 17.14 -0.76
C ARG A 257 15.71 17.65 -1.48
N LYS A 258 16.87 17.03 -1.24
CA LYS A 258 18.17 17.39 -1.84
C LYS A 258 18.30 17.05 -3.33
N TYR A 259 17.47 16.15 -3.84
CA TYR A 259 17.49 15.72 -5.23
C TYR A 259 16.57 16.56 -6.12
N PHE A 260 15.63 17.30 -5.54
CA PHE A 260 14.79 18.22 -6.28
C PHE A 260 15.50 19.56 -6.47
N ARG A 261 15.76 19.92 -7.72
CA ARG A 261 16.42 21.18 -8.08
C ARG A 261 15.40 22.09 -8.74
N PHE A 262 14.52 22.67 -7.93
CA PHE A 262 13.49 23.57 -8.45
C PHE A 262 14.03 24.97 -8.72
N SER A 263 13.66 25.54 -9.86
CA SER A 263 13.79 26.96 -10.13
C SER A 263 12.91 27.78 -9.17
N ARG A 264 13.17 29.09 -9.05
CA ARG A 264 12.33 29.97 -8.21
C ARG A 264 10.88 30.03 -8.69
N GLU A 265 10.66 29.90 -10.00
CA GLU A 265 9.34 29.90 -10.63
C GLU A 265 8.61 28.58 -10.38
N GLU A 266 9.31 27.44 -10.50
CA GLU A 266 8.75 26.12 -10.19
C GLU A 266 8.34 26.01 -8.73
N LYS A 267 9.12 26.58 -7.79
CA LYS A 267 8.74 26.62 -6.38
C LYS A 267 7.45 27.41 -6.15
N ARG A 268 7.27 28.53 -6.87
CA ARG A 268 6.05 29.34 -6.79
C ARG A 268 4.86 28.58 -7.36
N ALA A 269 5.01 27.96 -8.54
CA ALA A 269 3.97 27.11 -9.12
C ALA A 269 3.59 25.95 -8.20
N MET A 270 4.57 25.25 -7.64
CA MET A 270 4.37 24.19 -6.65
C MET A 270 3.64 24.66 -5.41
N ALA A 271 4.00 25.83 -4.87
CA ALA A 271 3.32 26.41 -3.70
C ALA A 271 1.86 26.76 -4.01
N VAL A 272 1.60 27.32 -5.20
CA VAL A 272 0.22 27.62 -5.66
C VAL A 272 -0.59 26.34 -5.80
N VAL A 273 -0.04 25.31 -6.44
CA VAL A 273 -0.73 24.01 -6.57
C VAL A 273 -0.97 23.39 -5.20
N ALA A 274 0.01 23.41 -4.30
CA ALA A 274 -0.15 22.93 -2.92
C ALA A 274 -1.23 23.68 -2.16
N LEU A 275 -1.29 25.01 -2.28
CA LEU A 275 -2.34 25.82 -1.67
C LEU A 275 -3.72 25.50 -2.28
N LEU A 276 -3.82 25.33 -3.60
CA LEU A 276 -5.07 24.93 -4.25
C LEU A 276 -5.52 23.54 -3.79
N VAL A 277 -4.60 22.58 -3.70
CA VAL A 277 -4.85 21.23 -3.19
C VAL A 277 -5.41 21.28 -1.76
N VAL A 278 -4.70 21.98 -0.86
CA VAL A 278 -5.10 22.12 0.54
C VAL A 278 -6.45 22.84 0.63
N GLY A 279 -6.66 23.88 -0.18
CA GLY A 279 -7.93 24.62 -0.26
C GLY A 279 -9.10 23.74 -0.72
N ILE A 280 -8.91 22.93 -1.76
CA ILE A 280 -9.92 21.99 -2.26
C ILE A 280 -10.25 20.94 -1.21
N ILE A 281 -9.24 20.36 -0.56
CA ILE A 281 -9.45 19.37 0.52
C ILE A 281 -10.20 20.00 1.69
N ALA A 282 -9.76 21.18 2.15
CA ALA A 282 -10.41 21.90 3.26
C ALA A 282 -11.85 22.30 2.93
N PHE A 283 -12.10 22.75 1.70
CA PHE A 283 -13.45 23.07 1.23
C PHE A 283 -14.33 21.82 1.15
N ALA A 284 -13.82 20.71 0.61
CA ALA A 284 -14.54 19.45 0.57
C ALA A 284 -14.89 18.96 1.98
N PHE A 285 -13.96 19.04 2.93
CA PHE A 285 -14.23 18.74 4.34
C PHE A 285 -15.30 19.64 4.95
N TRP A 286 -15.30 20.94 4.62
CA TRP A 286 -16.31 21.86 5.10
C TRP A 286 -17.69 21.56 4.49
N ALA A 287 -17.75 21.33 3.18
CA ALA A 287 -18.97 21.04 2.44
C ALA A 287 -19.58 19.66 2.79
N LEU A 288 -18.76 18.67 3.15
CA LEU A 288 -19.23 17.35 3.60
C LEU A 288 -19.69 17.34 5.07
N ARG A 289 -19.38 18.39 5.84
CA ARG A 289 -19.81 18.56 7.25
C ARG A 289 -21.06 19.42 7.41
N GLY A 290 -21.50 20.12 6.36
CA GLY A 290 -22.72 20.94 6.33
C GLY A 290 -23.88 20.16 5.75
#